data_AF-A0A8S3V9X9-F1
#
_entry.id   AF-A0A8S3V9X9-F1
#
_cell.length_a   1.000
_cell.length_b   1.000
_cell.length_c   1.000
_cell.angle_alpha   90.00
_cell.angle_beta   90.00
_cell.angle_gamma   90.00
#
_symmetry.space_group_name_H-M   'P 1'
#
loop_
_entity.id
_entity.type
_entity.pdbx_description
1 polymer ?
#
loop_
_entity_poly.entity_id
_entity_poly.type
_entity_poly.pdbx_seq_one_letter_code
_entity_poly.pdbx_strand_id
1 'polypeptide(L)'
;MVYGAMWNGVVFDVECRMVYGAMWNGVVFDVECRMVYGAMWNGVVFDVECRMVYGTMWNGVVFDVECRMVYGAMWNGVVFDVECRMVYGAMWNGVVFDVECRMVYGAMWNGVVFDVECRMVYGAMWNGVVFGVECRMVYGTVWNSIVFDVECRMVYGTMWNSVVFDVECRMVYGTMWNSVVFDVECRMVYGAMWNGVVFDVECRMVYGTMWNGVVFDVECRMVYGAMWNSVVFDVECRMVYGAMWKFMTSFLSPKDAFRCKMVSLLIT
;
A
#
# COMPACT_ATOMS: atom_id res chain seq x y z
N MET A 1 -9.87 32.66 19.84
CA MET A 1 -9.76 32.43 18.38
C MET A 1 -8.52 33.15 17.94
N VAL A 2 -7.72 32.55 17.07
CA VAL A 2 -6.49 33.16 16.55
C VAL A 2 -6.66 33.40 15.05
N TYR A 3 -6.27 34.59 14.59
CA TYR A 3 -6.32 35.00 13.18
C TYR A 3 -4.98 35.62 12.80
N GLY A 4 -4.33 35.12 11.75
CA GLY A 4 -3.14 35.76 11.15
C GLY A 4 -1.90 35.81 12.05
N ALA A 5 -1.78 34.92 13.03
CA ALA A 5 -0.68 34.95 13.99
C ALA A 5 0.60 34.29 13.43
N MET A 6 1.74 34.89 13.71
CA MET A 6 3.07 34.33 13.42
C MET A 6 3.86 34.20 14.72
N TRP A 7 4.18 32.96 15.09
CA TRP A 7 4.97 32.62 16.26
C TRP A 7 6.37 32.18 15.84
N ASN A 8 7.39 32.71 16.49
CA ASN A 8 8.79 32.38 16.25
C ASN A 8 9.49 32.11 17.60
N GLY A 9 10.12 30.96 17.77
CA GLY A 9 10.80 30.57 19.01
C GLY A 9 10.25 29.27 19.60
N VAL A 10 10.09 29.23 20.92
CA VAL A 10 9.47 28.09 21.63
C VAL A 10 8.11 28.51 22.17
N VAL A 11 7.08 27.67 21.98
CA VAL A 11 5.74 27.87 22.56
C VAL A 11 5.26 26.58 23.23
N PHE A 12 4.46 26.74 24.28
CA PHE A 12 3.85 25.67 25.09
C PHE A 12 2.35 25.99 25.28
N ASP A 13 1.55 25.00 25.68
CA ASP A 13 0.18 25.18 26.20
C ASP A 13 -0.79 25.95 25.26
N VAL A 14 -0.88 25.55 23.99
CA VAL A 14 -1.66 26.24 22.95
C VAL A 14 -3.12 25.75 22.88
N GLU A 15 -3.91 26.05 23.91
CA GLU A 15 -5.37 25.87 23.87
C GLU A 15 -6.04 26.82 22.87
N CYS A 16 -6.73 26.30 21.85
CA CYS A 16 -7.39 27.14 20.85
C CYS A 16 -8.71 26.60 20.24
N ARG A 17 -9.82 27.25 20.60
CA ARG A 17 -11.16 26.93 20.03
C ARG A 17 -11.25 27.05 18.50
N MET A 18 -10.52 27.97 17.88
CA MET A 18 -10.36 28.11 16.42
C MET A 18 -9.06 28.86 16.09
N VAL A 19 -8.32 28.38 15.09
CA VAL A 19 -7.13 29.01 14.50
C VAL A 19 -7.33 29.20 13.00
N TYR A 20 -7.01 30.39 12.48
CA TYR A 20 -7.07 30.74 11.06
C TYR A 20 -5.78 31.43 10.60
N GLY A 21 -5.13 30.92 9.55
CA GLY A 21 -3.99 31.59 8.90
C GLY A 21 -2.78 31.74 9.82
N ALA A 22 -2.37 30.68 10.50
CA ALA A 22 -1.30 30.72 11.49
C ALA A 22 0.04 30.20 10.93
N MET A 23 1.14 30.76 11.43
CA MET A 23 2.50 30.30 11.15
C MET A 23 3.25 30.07 12.46
N TRP A 24 3.90 28.93 12.58
CA TRP A 24 4.69 28.53 13.74
C TRP A 24 6.09 28.14 13.26
N ASN A 25 7.13 28.83 13.72
CA ASN A 25 8.52 28.53 13.37
C ASN A 25 9.36 28.33 14.64
N GLY A 26 9.93 27.14 14.82
CA GLY A 26 10.78 26.80 15.97
C GLY A 26 10.34 25.50 16.64
N VAL A 27 9.99 25.56 17.93
CA VAL A 27 9.53 24.39 18.69
C VAL A 27 8.17 24.68 19.32
N VAL A 28 7.20 23.78 19.18
CA VAL A 28 5.91 23.89 19.86
C VAL A 28 5.58 22.60 20.60
N PHE A 29 5.05 22.74 21.80
CA PHE A 29 4.52 21.64 22.63
C PHE A 29 3.03 21.91 22.92
N ASP A 30 2.27 20.84 23.10
CA ASP A 30 0.90 20.84 23.66
C ASP A 30 -0.10 21.76 22.93
N VAL A 31 -0.65 21.28 21.81
CA VAL A 31 -1.57 22.05 20.93
C VAL A 31 -2.97 21.43 20.90
N GLU A 32 -3.84 21.76 21.87
CA GLU A 32 -5.26 21.39 21.81
C GLU A 32 -6.05 22.39 20.94
N CYS A 33 -6.45 21.97 19.73
CA CYS A 33 -7.16 22.82 18.78
C CYS A 33 -8.46 22.22 18.24
N ARG A 34 -9.61 22.78 18.67
CA ARG A 34 -10.92 22.32 18.19
C ARG A 34 -11.14 22.50 16.68
N MET A 35 -10.48 23.49 16.05
CA MET A 35 -10.50 23.75 14.60
C MET A 35 -9.23 24.51 14.17
N VAL A 36 -8.51 23.99 13.17
CA VAL A 36 -7.39 24.66 12.51
C VAL A 36 -7.69 24.82 11.01
N TYR A 37 -7.54 26.04 10.49
CA TYR A 37 -7.70 26.36 9.07
C TYR A 37 -6.49 27.15 8.56
N GLY A 38 -5.73 26.59 7.61
CA GLY A 38 -4.57 27.28 7.03
C GLY A 38 -3.46 27.50 8.07
N ALA A 39 -2.77 26.44 8.47
CA ALA A 39 -1.63 26.55 9.38
C ALA A 39 -0.35 25.97 8.77
N MET A 40 0.77 26.66 8.99
CA MET A 40 2.10 26.20 8.61
C MET A 40 2.96 26.05 9.85
N TRP A 41 3.55 24.86 10.02
CA TRP A 41 4.42 24.49 11.12
C TRP A 41 5.80 24.15 10.56
N ASN A 42 6.83 24.86 11.02
CA ASN A 42 8.21 24.69 10.55
C ASN A 42 9.15 24.51 11.75
N GLY A 43 9.77 23.34 11.91
CA GLY A 43 10.69 23.04 12.99
C GLY A 43 10.35 21.72 13.70
N VAL A 44 10.11 21.76 15.01
CA VAL A 44 9.72 20.58 15.80
C VAL A 44 8.38 20.84 16.48
N VAL A 45 7.44 19.89 16.41
CA VAL A 45 6.19 19.95 17.16
C VAL A 45 5.95 18.65 17.91
N PHE A 46 5.44 18.76 19.13
CA PHE A 46 5.02 17.68 20.00
C PHE A 46 3.54 17.87 20.35
N ASP A 47 2.79 16.77 20.48
CA ASP A 47 1.46 16.68 21.09
C ASP A 47 0.40 17.61 20.45
N VAL A 48 -0.22 17.15 19.37
CA VAL A 48 -1.21 17.90 18.57
C VAL A 48 -2.58 17.20 18.59
N GLU A 49 -3.42 17.50 19.59
CA GLU A 49 -4.83 17.07 19.56
C GLU A 49 -5.67 18.07 18.74
N CYS A 50 -6.16 17.65 17.57
CA CYS A 50 -6.99 18.49 16.71
C CYS A 50 -8.30 17.81 16.27
N ARG A 51 -9.43 18.32 16.76
CA ARG A 51 -10.75 17.81 16.37
C ARG A 51 -11.06 18.00 14.86
N MET A 52 -10.53 19.03 14.23
CA MET A 52 -10.65 19.29 12.78
C MET A 52 -9.47 20.12 12.27
N VAL A 53 -8.81 19.62 11.22
CA VAL A 53 -7.67 20.26 10.55
C VAL A 53 -7.96 20.44 9.06
N TYR A 54 -7.75 21.64 8.54
CA TYR A 54 -7.95 21.99 7.13
C TYR A 54 -6.76 22.79 6.57
N GLY A 55 -6.14 22.31 5.50
CA GLY A 55 -5.12 23.05 4.75
C GLY A 55 -3.86 23.31 5.59
N THR A 56 -3.19 22.26 6.06
CA THR A 56 -2.01 22.40 6.92
C THR A 56 -0.74 21.84 6.30
N MET A 57 0.38 22.54 6.53
CA MET A 57 1.70 22.08 6.11
C MET A 57 2.63 21.97 7.33
N TRP A 58 3.32 20.83 7.43
CA TRP A 58 4.26 20.49 8.49
C TRP A 58 5.62 20.22 7.85
N ASN A 59 6.63 21.03 8.17
CA ASN A 59 8.01 20.88 7.69
C ASN A 59 8.96 20.70 8.88
N GLY A 60 9.66 19.57 8.97
CA GLY A 60 10.60 19.27 10.05
C GLY A 60 10.26 17.97 10.78
N VAL A 61 10.11 18.00 12.09
CA VAL A 61 9.84 16.82 12.92
C VAL A 61 8.52 16.99 13.66
N VAL A 62 7.64 15.99 13.63
CA VAL A 62 6.40 15.99 14.43
C VAL A 62 6.27 14.69 15.22
N PHE A 63 5.96 14.82 16.50
CA PHE A 63 5.57 13.76 17.41
C PHE A 63 4.08 13.90 17.73
N ASP A 64 3.39 12.77 17.90
CA ASP A 64 2.05 12.64 18.47
C ASP A 64 0.95 13.55 17.87
N VAL A 65 0.26 13.05 16.84
CA VAL A 65 -0.83 13.76 16.15
C VAL A 65 -2.15 12.99 16.26
N GLU A 66 -3.00 13.31 17.25
CA GLU A 66 -4.38 12.82 17.27
C GLU A 66 -5.31 13.78 16.51
N CYS A 67 -5.85 13.35 15.37
CA CYS A 67 -6.73 14.16 14.56
C CYS A 67 -8.04 13.46 14.16
N ARG A 68 -9.16 13.92 14.71
CA ARG A 68 -10.47 13.34 14.38
C ARG A 68 -10.88 13.53 12.91
N MET A 69 -10.45 14.61 12.26
CA MET A 69 -10.59 14.82 10.81
C MET A 69 -9.47 15.71 10.26
N VAL A 70 -8.79 15.26 9.21
CA VAL A 70 -7.77 16.02 8.46
C VAL A 70 -8.20 16.15 7.00
N TYR A 71 -8.13 17.38 6.46
CA TYR A 71 -8.42 17.70 5.06
C TYR A 71 -7.31 18.56 4.45
N GLY A 72 -6.60 18.05 3.44
CA GLY A 72 -5.53 18.80 2.77
C GLY A 72 -4.33 19.02 3.69
N ALA A 73 -3.60 17.96 4.00
CA ALA A 73 -2.39 18.03 4.81
C ALA A 73 -1.14 17.66 4.02
N MET A 74 -0.06 18.39 4.24
CA MET A 74 1.28 18.07 3.74
C MET A 74 2.24 17.90 4.91
N TRP A 75 2.97 16.80 4.92
CA TRP A 75 3.99 16.45 5.90
C TRP A 75 5.32 16.26 5.16
N ASN A 76 6.38 16.84 5.69
CA ASN A 76 7.66 16.97 5.01
C ASN A 76 8.82 16.92 6.01
N GLY A 77 9.46 15.77 6.18
CA GLY A 77 10.53 15.55 7.14
C GLY A 77 10.37 14.22 7.87
N VAL A 78 10.16 14.25 9.19
CA VAL A 78 9.97 13.06 10.03
C VAL A 78 8.67 13.20 10.81
N VAL A 79 7.82 12.18 10.80
CA VAL A 79 6.64 12.09 11.68
C VAL A 79 6.69 10.76 12.41
N PHE A 80 6.49 10.77 13.73
CA PHE A 80 6.45 9.55 14.53
C PHE A 80 5.04 8.96 14.52
N ASP A 81 4.13 9.50 15.32
CA ASP A 81 2.82 8.89 15.59
C ASP A 81 1.65 9.71 15.05
N VAL A 82 0.72 9.04 14.34
CA VAL A 82 -0.46 9.68 13.72
C VAL A 82 -1.71 8.81 13.92
N GLU A 83 -2.56 9.14 14.91
CA GLU A 83 -3.93 8.60 14.99
C GLU A 83 -4.91 9.53 14.26
N CYS A 84 -5.51 9.05 13.17
CA CYS A 84 -6.48 9.83 12.40
C CYS A 84 -7.76 9.07 12.06
N ARG A 85 -8.87 9.49 12.67
CA ARG A 85 -10.19 8.89 12.38
C ARG A 85 -10.65 9.09 10.93
N MET A 86 -10.22 10.17 10.27
CA MET A 86 -10.46 10.44 8.84
C MET A 86 -9.38 11.35 8.26
N VAL A 87 -8.78 10.91 7.14
CA VAL A 87 -7.82 11.70 6.35
C VAL A 87 -8.32 11.84 4.91
N TYR A 88 -8.36 13.06 4.40
CA TYR A 88 -8.71 13.38 3.01
C TYR A 88 -7.65 14.29 2.38
N GLY A 89 -6.97 13.82 1.33
CA GLY A 89 -5.94 14.60 0.63
C GLY A 89 -4.71 14.81 1.51
N ALA A 90 -3.90 13.77 1.68
CA ALA A 90 -2.65 13.83 2.44
C ALA A 90 -1.42 13.57 1.56
N MET A 91 -0.35 14.31 1.82
CA MET A 91 0.97 14.08 1.24
C MET A 91 1.98 13.90 2.37
N TRP A 92 2.76 12.83 2.31
CA TRP A 92 3.82 12.50 3.25
C TRP A 92 5.13 12.38 2.48
N ASN A 93 6.12 13.19 2.82
CA ASN A 93 7.43 13.19 2.20
C ASN A 93 8.51 13.06 3.28
N GLY A 94 9.38 12.07 3.19
CA GLY A 94 10.45 11.82 4.17
C GLY A 94 10.29 10.50 4.91
N VAL A 95 10.25 10.52 6.24
CA VAL A 95 10.09 9.33 7.09
C VAL A 95 8.81 9.45 7.90
N VAL A 96 8.00 8.39 7.92
CA VAL A 96 6.89 8.25 8.85
C VAL A 96 7.05 6.92 9.60
N PHE A 97 6.84 6.90 10.91
CA PHE A 97 6.84 5.66 11.66
C PHE A 97 5.44 5.03 11.63
N ASP A 98 4.54 5.48 12.50
CA ASP A 98 3.34 4.74 12.87
C ASP A 98 2.06 5.53 12.51
N VAL A 99 1.15 4.88 11.76
CA VAL A 99 -0.07 5.53 11.23
C VAL A 99 -1.30 4.66 11.45
N GLU A 100 -2.09 4.94 12.51
CA GLU A 100 -3.43 4.36 12.64
C GLU A 100 -4.46 5.28 11.96
N CYS A 101 -5.10 4.79 10.89
CA CYS A 101 -6.12 5.56 10.17
C CYS A 101 -7.39 4.76 9.90
N ARG A 102 -8.49 5.18 10.53
CA ARG A 102 -9.79 4.50 10.32
C ARG A 102 -10.31 4.66 8.88
N MET A 103 -10.05 5.78 8.20
CA MET A 103 -10.35 5.98 6.78
C MET A 103 -9.37 6.97 6.14
N VAL A 104 -8.73 6.56 5.04
CA VAL A 104 -7.84 7.40 4.21
C VAL A 104 -8.40 7.52 2.79
N TYR A 105 -8.50 8.75 2.29
CA TYR A 105 -8.94 9.08 0.93
C TYR A 105 -7.93 10.01 0.25
N GLY A 106 -7.30 9.57 -0.83
CA GLY A 106 -6.33 10.40 -1.57
C GLY A 106 -5.05 10.67 -0.78
N ALA A 107 -4.20 9.66 -0.65
CA ALA A 107 -2.89 9.78 0.02
C ALA A 107 -1.72 9.59 -0.96
N MET A 108 -0.63 10.33 -0.73
CA MET A 108 0.65 10.13 -1.41
C MET A 108 1.76 10.01 -0.37
N TRP A 109 2.55 8.94 -0.44
CA TRP A 109 3.65 8.63 0.46
C TRP A 109 4.93 8.53 -0.36
N ASN A 110 5.93 9.35 -0.03
CA ASN A 110 7.21 9.44 -0.73
C ASN A 110 8.37 9.38 0.26
N GLY A 111 9.04 8.24 0.38
CA GLY A 111 10.19 8.06 1.27
C GLY A 111 10.17 6.72 1.99
N VAL A 112 10.21 6.73 3.33
CA VAL A 112 10.18 5.53 4.18
C VAL A 112 8.95 5.58 5.09
N VAL A 113 8.21 4.47 5.17
CA VAL A 113 7.11 4.30 6.13
C VAL A 113 7.29 2.95 6.85
N PHE A 114 7.03 2.89 8.17
CA PHE A 114 7.30 1.68 8.97
C PHE A 114 6.08 0.85 9.34
N ASP A 115 4.98 1.46 9.80
CA ASP A 115 3.76 0.73 10.18
C ASP A 115 2.47 1.52 9.88
N VAL A 116 1.50 0.86 9.25
CA VAL A 116 0.26 1.46 8.74
C VAL A 116 -0.94 0.54 8.99
N GLU A 117 -1.67 0.71 10.11
CA GLU A 117 -3.02 0.11 10.25
C GLU A 117 -4.06 1.04 9.60
N CYS A 118 -4.70 0.56 8.52
CA CYS A 118 -5.78 1.30 7.87
C CYS A 118 -7.04 0.46 7.68
N ARG A 119 -8.12 0.81 8.41
CA ARG A 119 -9.41 0.12 8.23
C ARG A 119 -9.99 0.30 6.82
N MET A 120 -9.74 1.41 6.14
CA MET A 120 -10.07 1.61 4.72
C MET A 120 -9.13 2.60 4.04
N VAL A 121 -8.55 2.21 2.90
CA VAL A 121 -7.74 3.08 2.02
C VAL A 121 -8.39 3.19 0.64
N TYR A 122 -8.60 4.41 0.17
CA TYR A 122 -9.12 4.72 -1.17
C TYR A 122 -8.19 5.71 -1.89
N GLY A 123 -7.56 5.28 -2.99
CA GLY A 123 -6.66 6.12 -3.76
C GLY A 123 -5.40 6.49 -2.99
N ALA A 124 -4.43 5.58 -2.92
CA ALA A 124 -3.13 5.84 -2.32
C ALA A 124 -1.98 5.55 -3.29
N MET A 125 -0.98 6.41 -3.33
CA MET A 125 0.26 6.17 -4.04
C MET A 125 1.42 6.08 -3.04
N TRP A 126 2.27 5.07 -3.20
CA TRP A 126 3.44 4.82 -2.37
C TRP A 126 4.68 4.77 -3.27
N ASN A 127 5.71 5.53 -2.93
CA ASN A 127 6.99 5.55 -3.63
C ASN A 127 8.13 5.53 -2.59
N GLY A 128 9.12 4.65 -2.75
CA GLY A 128 10.27 4.54 -1.83
C GLY A 128 10.37 3.17 -1.14
N VAL A 129 10.22 3.12 0.18
CA VAL A 129 10.25 1.89 1.00
C VAL A 129 9.09 1.91 1.99
N VAL A 130 8.41 0.79 2.15
CA VAL A 130 7.34 0.61 3.14
C VAL A 130 7.54 -0.73 3.84
N PHE A 131 7.48 -0.72 5.16
CA PHE A 131 7.27 -1.90 6.00
C PHE A 131 5.83 -1.84 6.54
N GLY A 132 5.29 -2.96 7.02
CA GLY A 132 4.09 -3.01 7.87
C GLY A 132 2.81 -2.37 7.30
N VAL A 133 1.99 -3.12 6.56
CA VAL A 133 0.71 -2.62 6.03
C VAL A 133 -0.46 -3.57 6.37
N GLU A 134 -1.16 -3.34 7.50
CA GLU A 134 -2.44 -4.00 7.77
C GLU A 134 -3.60 -3.17 7.21
N CYS A 135 -4.38 -3.72 6.28
CA CYS A 135 -5.55 -3.04 5.74
C CYS A 135 -6.80 -3.94 5.60
N ARG A 136 -7.91 -3.51 6.21
CA ARG A 136 -9.17 -4.28 6.07
C ARG A 136 -9.81 -4.15 4.69
N MET A 137 -9.61 -3.02 4.01
CA MET A 137 -10.01 -2.81 2.61
C MET A 137 -9.10 -1.78 1.91
N VAL A 138 -8.57 -2.15 0.75
CA VAL A 138 -7.72 -1.30 -0.10
C VAL A 138 -8.34 -1.16 -1.50
N TYR A 139 -8.49 0.08 -1.97
CA TYR A 139 -9.07 0.39 -3.28
C TYR A 139 -8.18 1.37 -4.07
N GLY A 140 -7.79 0.98 -5.28
CA GLY A 140 -7.16 1.87 -6.26
C GLY A 140 -5.81 2.41 -5.82
N THR A 141 -4.91 1.55 -5.35
CA THR A 141 -3.56 1.97 -4.90
C THR A 141 -2.46 1.63 -5.88
N VAL A 142 -1.39 2.42 -5.85
CA VAL A 142 -0.20 2.22 -6.68
C VAL A 142 1.02 2.16 -5.77
N TRP A 143 1.77 1.09 -5.88
CA TRP A 143 3.01 0.85 -5.16
C TRP A 143 4.16 0.86 -6.14
N ASN A 144 5.02 1.88 -6.02
CA ASN A 144 6.33 1.96 -6.66
C ASN A 144 7.42 2.01 -5.57
N SER A 145 7.21 1.21 -4.52
CA SER A 145 8.07 1.10 -3.33
C SER A 145 8.61 -0.31 -3.19
N ILE A 146 9.79 -0.48 -2.59
CA ILE A 146 10.10 -1.77 -1.95
C ILE A 146 9.11 -1.94 -0.80
N VAL A 147 8.35 -3.03 -0.76
CA VAL A 147 7.36 -3.27 0.30
C VAL A 147 7.64 -4.59 1.00
N PHE A 148 7.57 -4.57 2.33
CA PHE A 148 7.63 -5.73 3.22
C PHE A 148 6.32 -5.80 4.01
N ASP A 149 5.75 -7.00 4.15
CA ASP A 149 4.60 -7.33 5.00
C ASP A 149 3.30 -6.58 4.68
N VAL A 150 2.40 -7.22 3.92
CA VAL A 150 1.10 -6.68 3.50
C VAL A 150 -0.04 -7.63 3.87
N GLU A 151 -0.64 -7.47 5.05
CA GLU A 151 -1.90 -8.16 5.39
C GLU A 151 -3.10 -7.36 4.88
N CYS A 152 -3.84 -7.89 3.91
CA CYS A 152 -5.01 -7.21 3.37
C CYS A 152 -6.25 -8.10 3.25
N ARG A 153 -7.29 -7.82 4.05
CA ARG A 153 -8.53 -8.60 4.01
C ARG A 153 -9.28 -8.49 2.68
N MET A 154 -9.22 -7.35 1.99
CA MET A 154 -9.74 -7.19 0.61
C MET A 154 -8.95 -6.12 -0.16
N VAL A 155 -8.51 -6.46 -1.38
CA VAL A 155 -7.73 -5.60 -2.27
C VAL A 155 -8.44 -5.48 -3.63
N TYR A 156 -8.61 -4.25 -4.12
CA TYR A 156 -9.26 -3.94 -5.39
C TYR A 156 -8.47 -2.94 -6.24
N GLY A 157 -8.16 -3.30 -7.48
CA GLY A 157 -7.64 -2.37 -8.49
C GLY A 157 -6.26 -1.79 -8.17
N THR A 158 -5.35 -2.60 -7.62
CA THR A 158 -4.01 -2.15 -7.21
C THR A 158 -2.92 -2.49 -8.23
N MET A 159 -1.88 -1.68 -8.25
CA MET A 159 -0.70 -1.86 -9.12
C MET A 159 0.58 -1.90 -8.28
N TRP A 160 1.46 -2.86 -8.54
CA TRP A 160 2.76 -3.03 -7.90
C TRP A 160 3.87 -3.03 -8.96
N ASN A 161 4.79 -2.07 -8.92
CA ASN A 161 5.81 -1.83 -9.96
C ASN A 161 7.25 -1.91 -9.42
N SER A 162 7.48 -2.78 -8.43
CA SER A 162 8.64 -2.72 -7.53
C SER A 162 8.83 -4.07 -6.81
N VAL A 163 9.79 -4.18 -5.88
CA VAL A 163 9.99 -5.43 -5.12
C VAL A 163 8.97 -5.51 -3.99
N VAL A 164 8.34 -6.67 -3.80
CA VAL A 164 7.39 -6.94 -2.71
C VAL A 164 7.74 -8.26 -2.03
N PHE A 165 7.73 -8.28 -0.71
CA PHE A 165 7.86 -9.45 0.14
C PHE A 165 6.60 -9.61 0.99
N ASP A 166 6.13 -10.84 1.15
CA ASP A 166 5.11 -11.27 2.11
C ASP A 166 3.73 -10.58 1.96
N VAL A 167 2.84 -11.23 1.22
CA VAL A 167 1.49 -10.71 0.89
C VAL A 167 0.40 -11.71 1.28
N GLU A 168 -0.16 -11.58 2.49
CA GLU A 168 -1.40 -12.30 2.85
C GLU A 168 -2.62 -11.50 2.40
N CYS A 169 -3.40 -12.05 1.47
CA CYS A 169 -4.63 -11.40 0.98
C CYS A 169 -5.83 -12.34 0.93
N ARG A 170 -6.81 -12.10 1.80
CA ARG A 170 -8.03 -12.92 1.84
C ARG A 170 -8.88 -12.83 0.56
N MET A 171 -8.90 -11.68 -0.12
CA MET A 171 -9.50 -11.52 -1.45
C MET A 171 -8.80 -10.43 -2.27
N VAL A 172 -8.46 -10.73 -3.52
CA VAL A 172 -7.76 -9.86 -4.46
C VAL A 172 -8.55 -9.74 -5.77
N TYR A 173 -8.79 -8.51 -6.24
CA TYR A 173 -9.55 -8.22 -7.46
C TYR A 173 -8.83 -7.20 -8.36
N GLY A 174 -8.63 -7.53 -9.63
CA GLY A 174 -8.20 -6.58 -10.67
C GLY A 174 -6.80 -6.00 -10.42
N THR A 175 -5.85 -6.80 -9.94
CA THR A 175 -4.51 -6.34 -9.56
C THR A 175 -3.47 -6.59 -10.64
N MET A 176 -2.48 -5.70 -10.73
CA MET A 176 -1.36 -5.84 -11.65
C MET A 176 -0.04 -5.82 -10.89
N TRP A 177 0.70 -6.91 -11.01
CA TRP A 177 2.05 -7.09 -10.52
C TRP A 177 3.01 -6.95 -11.72
N ASN A 178 4.01 -6.10 -11.57
CA ASN A 178 4.99 -5.70 -12.57
C ASN A 178 6.35 -5.56 -11.88
N SER A 179 6.79 -6.67 -11.29
CA SER A 179 7.51 -6.68 -10.02
C SER A 179 8.40 -7.92 -9.86
N VAL A 180 9.26 -7.89 -8.83
CA VAL A 180 9.72 -9.12 -8.18
C VAL A 180 8.86 -9.31 -6.95
N VAL A 181 8.26 -10.48 -6.78
CA VAL A 181 7.38 -10.79 -5.64
C VAL A 181 7.83 -12.09 -4.99
N PHE A 182 7.91 -12.09 -3.67
CA PHE A 182 8.13 -13.25 -2.83
C PHE A 182 6.90 -13.46 -1.95
N ASP A 183 6.51 -14.72 -1.76
CA ASP A 183 5.55 -15.21 -0.76
C ASP A 183 4.16 -14.55 -0.82
N VAL A 184 3.24 -15.19 -1.54
CA VAL A 184 1.87 -14.72 -1.76
C VAL A 184 0.84 -15.77 -1.33
N GLU A 185 0.28 -15.64 -0.12
CA GLU A 185 -0.92 -16.40 0.27
C GLU A 185 -2.19 -15.63 -0.12
N CYS A 186 -2.98 -16.19 -1.03
CA CYS A 186 -4.24 -15.59 -1.46
C CYS A 186 -5.42 -16.57 -1.45
N ARG A 187 -6.35 -16.40 -0.51
CA ARG A 187 -7.55 -17.25 -0.45
C ARG A 187 -8.47 -17.14 -1.69
N MET A 188 -8.47 -15.99 -2.36
CA MET A 188 -9.20 -15.75 -3.61
C MET A 188 -8.54 -14.66 -4.46
N VAL A 189 -8.24 -14.97 -5.72
CA VAL A 189 -7.71 -14.01 -6.71
C VAL A 189 -8.63 -13.97 -7.93
N TYR A 190 -9.03 -12.77 -8.36
CA TYR A 190 -9.84 -12.52 -9.54
C TYR A 190 -9.20 -11.45 -10.43
N GLY A 191 -8.91 -11.77 -11.70
CA GLY A 191 -8.44 -10.78 -12.67
C GLY A 191 -7.06 -10.21 -12.36
N ALA A 192 -6.11 -11.04 -11.91
CA ALA A 192 -4.74 -10.61 -11.63
C ALA A 192 -3.79 -10.81 -12.82
N MET A 193 -2.97 -9.80 -13.10
CA MET A 193 -1.86 -9.88 -14.05
C MET A 193 -0.54 -9.94 -13.30
N TRP A 194 0.32 -10.88 -13.66
CA TRP A 194 1.66 -11.06 -13.11
C TRP A 194 2.67 -10.92 -14.24
N ASN A 195 3.55 -9.93 -14.12
CA ASN A 195 4.65 -9.67 -15.04
C ASN A 195 5.93 -9.50 -14.22
N GLY A 196 6.98 -10.26 -14.54
CA GLY A 196 8.27 -10.15 -13.84
C GLY A 196 8.75 -11.48 -13.29
N VAL A 197 9.08 -11.52 -12.01
CA VAL A 197 9.54 -12.73 -11.30
C VAL A 197 8.69 -12.92 -10.05
N VAL A 198 8.14 -14.12 -9.85
CA VAL A 198 7.34 -14.46 -8.68
C VAL A 198 7.86 -15.77 -8.07
N PHE A 199 8.01 -15.79 -6.76
CA PHE A 199 8.32 -16.96 -5.94
C PHE A 199 7.14 -17.25 -5.02
N ASP A 200 6.86 -18.53 -4.79
CA ASP A 200 5.99 -19.06 -3.73
C ASP A 200 4.58 -18.45 -3.66
N VAL A 201 3.64 -19.07 -4.41
CA VAL A 201 2.25 -18.61 -4.53
C VAL A 201 1.28 -19.71 -4.09
N GLU A 202 0.74 -19.61 -2.87
CA GLU A 202 -0.42 -20.42 -2.47
C GLU A 202 -1.72 -19.67 -2.78
N CYS A 203 -2.54 -20.21 -3.69
CA CYS A 203 -3.86 -19.66 -3.99
C CYS A 203 -4.98 -20.69 -3.92
N ARG A 204 -5.87 -20.56 -2.92
CA ARG A 204 -7.01 -21.48 -2.78
C ARG A 204 -8.00 -21.41 -3.96
N MET A 205 -8.17 -20.24 -4.58
CA MET A 205 -8.98 -20.07 -5.79
C MET A 205 -8.45 -18.93 -6.66
N VAL A 206 -8.27 -19.20 -7.96
CA VAL A 206 -7.75 -18.25 -8.96
C VAL A 206 -8.70 -18.19 -10.16
N TYR A 207 -9.07 -16.98 -10.57
CA TYR A 207 -9.94 -16.71 -11.72
C TYR A 207 -9.35 -15.63 -12.63
N GLY A 208 -9.26 -15.89 -13.94
CA GLY A 208 -8.96 -14.86 -14.94
C GLY A 208 -7.55 -14.28 -14.85
N THR A 209 -6.51 -15.10 -14.64
CA THR A 209 -5.14 -14.63 -14.42
C THR A 209 -4.24 -14.74 -15.64
N MET A 210 -3.27 -13.83 -15.74
CA MET A 210 -2.23 -13.84 -16.77
C MET A 210 -0.85 -13.83 -16.12
N TRP A 211 0.05 -14.71 -16.55
CA TRP A 211 1.41 -14.84 -16.05
C TRP A 211 2.42 -14.67 -17.19
N ASN A 212 3.31 -13.68 -17.06
CA ASN A 212 4.40 -13.38 -17.99
C ASN A 212 5.72 -13.25 -17.22
N GLY A 213 6.81 -13.80 -17.75
CA GLY A 213 8.14 -13.74 -17.11
C GLY A 213 8.56 -15.08 -16.50
N VAL A 214 8.91 -15.10 -15.22
CA VAL A 214 9.38 -16.30 -14.51
C VAL A 214 8.55 -16.53 -13.24
N VAL A 215 8.16 -17.76 -12.98
CA VAL A 215 7.42 -18.14 -11.78
C VAL A 215 8.06 -19.39 -11.16
N PHE A 216 8.25 -19.38 -9.85
CA PHE A 216 8.66 -20.53 -9.04
C PHE A 216 7.52 -20.88 -8.09
N ASP A 217 7.23 -22.18 -7.98
CA ASP A 217 6.44 -22.82 -6.93
C ASP A 217 5.03 -22.23 -6.71
N VAL A 218 4.05 -22.79 -7.44
CA VAL A 218 2.64 -22.37 -7.39
C VAL A 218 1.74 -23.51 -6.93
N GLU A 219 1.23 -23.45 -5.69
CA GLU A 219 0.12 -24.31 -5.27
C GLU A 219 -1.22 -23.60 -5.53
N CYS A 220 -2.12 -24.27 -6.25
CA CYS A 220 -3.45 -23.75 -6.53
C CYS A 220 -4.54 -24.83 -6.42
N ARG A 221 -5.43 -24.69 -5.44
CA ARG A 221 -6.52 -25.67 -5.27
C ARG A 221 -7.55 -25.63 -6.40
N MET A 222 -7.84 -24.46 -6.99
CA MET A 222 -8.69 -24.31 -8.17
C MET A 222 -8.26 -23.12 -9.04
N VAL A 223 -8.11 -23.35 -10.34
CA VAL A 223 -7.76 -22.32 -11.35
C VAL A 223 -8.79 -22.32 -12.48
N TYR A 224 -9.32 -21.14 -12.81
CA TYR A 224 -10.28 -20.93 -13.90
C TYR A 224 -9.80 -19.81 -14.83
N GLY A 225 -9.57 -20.10 -16.11
CA GLY A 225 -9.18 -19.08 -17.11
C GLY A 225 -7.81 -18.46 -16.81
N ALA A 226 -6.74 -19.26 -16.87
CA ALA A 226 -5.37 -18.78 -16.67
C ALA A 226 -4.56 -18.85 -17.96
N MET A 227 -3.80 -17.79 -18.28
CA MET A 227 -2.90 -17.76 -19.43
C MET A 227 -1.44 -17.65 -18.97
N TRP A 228 -0.64 -18.64 -19.32
CA TRP A 228 0.76 -18.76 -18.92
C TRP A 228 1.66 -18.56 -20.13
N ASN A 229 2.39 -17.43 -20.17
CA ASN A 229 3.39 -17.05 -21.16
C ASN A 229 4.70 -16.74 -20.41
N SER A 230 5.08 -17.67 -19.55
CA SER A 230 6.20 -17.60 -18.61
C SER A 230 7.05 -18.88 -18.65
N VAL A 231 8.26 -18.80 -18.11
CA VAL A 231 9.01 -19.97 -17.61
C VAL A 231 8.46 -20.28 -16.22
N VAL A 232 8.15 -21.55 -15.94
CA VAL A 232 7.56 -21.96 -14.67
C VAL A 232 8.31 -23.17 -14.11
N PHE A 233 8.67 -23.10 -12.83
CA PHE A 233 9.31 -24.16 -12.05
C PHE A 233 8.33 -24.62 -10.97
N ASP A 234 7.83 -25.85 -11.13
CA ASP A 234 6.68 -26.48 -10.47
C ASP A 234 5.33 -25.73 -10.45
N VAL A 235 4.23 -26.49 -10.48
CA VAL A 235 2.84 -26.03 -10.38
C VAL A 235 1.95 -27.15 -9.82
N GLU A 236 1.59 -27.08 -8.55
CA GLU A 236 0.66 -28.00 -7.89
C GLU A 236 -0.79 -27.52 -8.01
N CYS A 237 -1.42 -27.79 -9.16
CA CYS A 237 -2.82 -27.45 -9.42
C CYS A 237 -3.77 -28.64 -9.25
N ARG A 238 -4.68 -28.60 -8.26
CA ARG A 238 -5.65 -29.70 -8.02
C ARG A 238 -6.81 -29.75 -9.02
N MET A 239 -7.28 -28.60 -9.50
CA MET A 239 -8.31 -28.49 -10.55
C MET A 239 -8.03 -27.28 -11.43
N VAL A 240 -8.04 -27.45 -12.75
CA VAL A 240 -7.77 -26.40 -13.74
C VAL A 240 -8.80 -26.44 -14.85
N TYR A 241 -9.41 -25.30 -15.15
CA TYR A 241 -10.41 -25.15 -16.21
C TYR A 241 -10.02 -23.99 -17.14
N GLY A 242 -9.96 -24.23 -18.44
CA GLY A 242 -9.70 -23.17 -19.44
C GLY A 242 -8.32 -22.51 -19.30
N ALA A 243 -7.28 -23.26 -18.93
CA ALA A 243 -5.91 -22.74 -18.93
C ALA A 243 -5.24 -22.88 -20.31
N MET A 244 -4.54 -21.83 -20.75
CA MET A 244 -3.69 -21.83 -21.94
C MET A 244 -2.24 -21.74 -21.51
N TRP A 245 -1.41 -22.66 -22.00
CA TRP A 245 0.01 -22.74 -21.68
C TRP A 245 0.85 -22.50 -22.93
N LYS A 246 1.72 -21.49 -22.88
CA LYS A 246 2.69 -21.15 -23.92
C LYS A 246 4.09 -21.13 -23.30
N PHE A 247 4.52 -22.31 -22.86
CA PHE A 247 5.86 -22.53 -22.32
C PHE A 247 6.93 -22.20 -23.36
N MET A 248 7.90 -21.37 -22.99
CA MET A 248 9.11 -21.18 -23.79
C MET A 248 10.14 -22.25 -23.37
N THR A 249 9.94 -23.48 -23.84
CA THR A 249 10.71 -24.65 -23.38
C THR A 249 12.15 -24.64 -23.87
N SER A 250 13.10 -24.38 -22.96
CA SER A 250 14.53 -24.60 -23.21
C SER A 250 15.23 -25.29 -22.03
N PHE A 251 15.52 -26.58 -22.22
CA PHE A 251 16.77 -27.18 -21.72
C PHE A 251 17.89 -26.93 -22.76
N LEU A 252 18.45 -27.99 -23.33
CA LEU A 252 19.27 -28.02 -24.54
C LEU A 252 18.93 -29.37 -25.23
N SER A 253 19.12 -29.53 -26.55
CA SER A 253 18.59 -30.69 -27.30
C SER A 253 18.92 -32.06 -26.64
N PRO A 254 17.94 -32.93 -26.33
CA PRO A 254 17.99 -33.73 -25.10
C PRO A 254 18.07 -35.26 -25.28
N LYS A 255 17.88 -35.97 -24.15
CA LYS A 255 16.87 -37.04 -23.91
C LYS A 255 16.41 -37.00 -22.44
N ASP A 256 15.15 -37.22 -22.01
CA ASP A 256 13.85 -37.05 -22.68
C ASP A 256 12.67 -37.11 -21.66
N ALA A 257 11.44 -36.76 -22.10
CA ALA A 257 10.12 -36.95 -21.45
C ALA A 257 9.78 -36.24 -20.10
N PHE A 258 8.48 -36.20 -19.77
CA PHE A 258 7.89 -35.49 -18.59
C PHE A 258 6.59 -36.15 -18.06
N ARG A 259 5.65 -35.42 -17.41
CA ARG A 259 4.42 -35.93 -16.73
C ARG A 259 3.13 -35.15 -17.13
N CYS A 260 2.01 -35.27 -16.39
CA CYS A 260 0.69 -34.69 -16.75
C CYS A 260 -0.25 -34.48 -15.56
N LYS A 261 -1.17 -33.49 -15.57
CA LYS A 261 -1.13 -32.12 -16.15
C LYS A 261 -1.38 -31.75 -17.69
N MET A 262 -1.85 -32.58 -18.70
CA MET A 262 -2.00 -32.16 -20.16
C MET A 262 -3.18 -32.72 -21.06
N VAL A 263 -3.44 -32.22 -22.32
CA VAL A 263 -4.55 -32.55 -23.31
C VAL A 263 -4.28 -32.21 -24.85
N SER A 264 -5.17 -32.49 -25.86
CA SER A 264 -4.99 -32.29 -27.36
C SER A 264 -6.29 -32.15 -28.28
N LEU A 265 -6.21 -32.01 -29.65
CA LEU A 265 -7.33 -31.66 -30.63
C LEU A 265 -7.34 -32.30 -32.10
N LEU A 266 -7.90 -31.65 -33.19
CA LEU A 266 -8.42 -32.25 -34.49
C LEU A 266 -8.32 -31.41 -35.85
N ILE A 267 -9.03 -31.78 -36.97
CA ILE A 267 -8.86 -31.37 -38.42
C ILE A 267 -9.60 -30.08 -38.93
N THR A 268 -8.84 -29.04 -39.32
CA THR A 268 -8.46 -28.71 -40.72
C THR A 268 -7.13 -27.98 -40.69
#